data_AF-A0A1M3HL23-F1
#
_entry.id   AF-A0A1M3HL23-F1
#
_cell.length_a   1.000
_cell.length_b   1.000
_cell.length_c   1.000
_cell.angle_alpha   90.00
_cell.angle_beta   90.00
_cell.angle_gamma   90.00
#
_symmetry.space_group_name_H-M   'P 1'
#
loop_
_entity.id
_entity.type
_entity.pdbx_description
1 polymer ?
#
loop_
_entity_poly.entity_id
_entity_poly.type
_entity_poly.pdbx_seq_one_letter_code
_entity_poly.pdbx_strand_id
1 'polypeptide(L)'
;MSDKDQHTKPRWKPSLSYHWIMKNIGFFLFLAALAVIYIYNGHYADKIVRDINRTNKELKELQYEYKTLKSEVMFRSKQSELAKAVEPFGLKELTQPPVVLIDSTVTAHK
;
A
#
# COMPACT_ATOMS: atom_id res chain seq x y z
N MET A 1 -60.54 29.08 -3.46
CA MET A 1 -60.72 28.69 -2.06
C MET A 1 -60.72 27.16 -2.00
N SER A 2 -59.53 26.57 -2.06
CA SER A 2 -58.93 25.78 -0.97
C SER A 2 -59.43 24.32 -0.91
N ASP A 3 -58.98 23.49 -1.86
CA ASP A 3 -58.87 22.06 -1.63
C ASP A 3 -57.52 21.82 -0.95
N LYS A 4 -57.52 21.28 0.27
CA LYS A 4 -56.31 21.02 1.07
C LYS A 4 -56.06 19.53 1.06
N ASP A 5 -55.15 19.10 0.20
CA ASP A 5 -54.57 17.77 0.18
C ASP A 5 -53.90 17.46 1.52
N GLN A 6 -54.56 16.66 2.35
CA GLN A 6 -53.97 16.12 3.57
C GLN A 6 -53.14 14.89 3.24
N HIS A 7 -51.85 15.09 2.97
CA HIS A 7 -50.85 14.02 2.99
C HIS A 7 -50.71 13.47 4.42
N THR A 8 -51.42 12.37 4.71
CA THR A 8 -51.23 11.60 5.94
C THR A 8 -49.91 10.84 5.85
N LYS A 9 -48.87 11.37 6.52
CA LYS A 9 -47.55 10.74 6.56
C LYS A 9 -47.67 9.35 7.23
N PRO A 10 -47.06 8.29 6.67
CA PRO A 10 -47.12 6.98 7.29
C PRO A 10 -46.44 7.04 8.65
N ARG A 11 -47.21 6.78 9.71
CA ARG A 11 -46.72 6.79 11.09
C ARG A 11 -46.12 5.43 11.41
N TRP A 12 -44.82 5.29 11.18
CA TRP A 12 -44.06 4.10 11.54
C TRP A 12 -44.09 3.94 13.05
N LYS A 13 -44.79 2.91 13.53
CA LYS A 13 -44.77 2.53 14.94
C LYS A 13 -43.69 1.48 15.12
N PRO A 14 -42.71 1.66 16.02
CA PRO A 14 -41.78 0.59 16.36
C PRO A 14 -42.56 -0.47 17.15
N SER A 15 -42.85 -1.60 16.51
CA SER A 15 -43.45 -2.77 17.16
C SER A 15 -42.37 -3.55 17.89
N LEU A 16 -41.87 -3.00 18.99
CA LEU A 16 -40.93 -3.71 19.87
C LEU A 16 -41.69 -4.19 21.10
N SER A 17 -42.15 -5.44 21.07
CA SER A 17 -42.85 -6.05 22.19
C SER A 17 -41.86 -6.37 23.31
N TYR A 18 -41.90 -5.57 24.39
CA TYR A 18 -41.12 -5.77 25.62
C TYR A 18 -41.21 -7.20 26.18
N HIS A 19 -42.37 -7.84 25.99
CA HIS A 19 -42.62 -9.22 26.38
C HIS A 19 -41.67 -10.24 25.71
N TRP A 20 -41.26 -10.00 24.45
CA TRP A 20 -40.35 -10.89 23.72
C TRP A 20 -38.89 -10.77 24.21
N ILE A 21 -38.50 -9.56 24.64
CA ILE A 21 -37.16 -9.27 25.17
C ILE A 21 -36.98 -9.92 26.55
N MET A 22 -37.98 -9.82 27.43
CA MET A 22 -37.92 -10.45 28.75
C MET A 22 -37.85 -11.97 28.70
N LYS A 23 -38.56 -12.59 27.73
CA LYS A 23 -38.52 -14.05 27.54
C LYS A 23 -37.13 -14.56 27.10
N ASN A 24 -36.32 -13.71 26.47
CA ASN A 24 -35.02 -14.07 25.90
C ASN A 24 -33.88 -13.19 26.46
N ILE A 25 -33.94 -12.85 27.76
CA ILE A 25 -33.00 -11.92 28.40
C ILE A 25 -31.53 -12.31 28.20
N GLY A 26 -31.20 -13.61 28.21
CA GLY A 26 -29.83 -14.10 28.00
C GLY A 26 -29.28 -13.79 26.61
N PHE A 27 -30.12 -13.90 25.58
CA PHE A 27 -29.74 -13.57 24.20
C PHE A 27 -29.57 -12.04 24.01
N PHE A 28 -30.42 -11.24 24.65
CA PHE A 28 -30.27 -9.78 24.62
C PHE A 28 -28.98 -9.32 25.32
N LEU A 29 -28.63 -9.93 26.46
CA LEU A 29 -27.35 -9.69 27.14
C LEU A 29 -26.15 -10.06 26.27
N PHE A 30 -26.24 -11.17 25.52
CA PHE A 30 -25.21 -11.56 24.56
C PHE A 30 -25.04 -10.51 23.45
N LEU A 31 -26.13 -10.01 22.89
CA LEU A 31 -26.09 -8.92 21.89
C LEU A 31 -25.54 -7.62 22.47
N ALA A 32 -25.89 -7.27 23.70
CA ALA A 32 -25.35 -6.10 24.39
C ALA A 32 -23.83 -6.22 24.59
N ALA A 33 -23.35 -7.41 25.01
CA ALA A 33 -21.92 -7.67 25.14
C ALA A 33 -21.20 -7.56 23.78
N LEU A 34 -21.77 -8.11 22.71
CA LEU A 34 -21.23 -7.96 21.36
C LEU A 34 -21.17 -6.49 20.90
N ALA A 35 -22.20 -5.70 21.22
CA ALA A 35 -22.23 -4.28 20.89
C ALA A 35 -21.10 -3.51 21.61
N VAL A 36 -20.83 -3.82 22.88
CA VAL A 36 -19.69 -3.24 23.62
C VAL A 36 -18.36 -3.62 22.99
N ILE A 37 -18.17 -4.91 22.65
CA ILE A 37 -16.96 -5.38 21.97
C ILE A 37 -16.77 -4.70 20.61
N TYR A 38 -17.87 -4.51 19.87
CA TYR A 38 -17.85 -3.84 18.57
C TYR A 38 -17.41 -2.38 18.69
N ILE A 39 -18.00 -1.63 19.63
CA ILE A 39 -17.62 -0.22 19.89
C ILE A 39 -16.16 -0.13 20.33
N TYR A 40 -15.72 -1.04 21.20
CA TYR A 40 -14.33 -1.12 21.64
C TYR A 40 -13.36 -1.33 20.48
N ASN A 41 -13.66 -2.29 19.60
CA ASN A 41 -12.86 -2.57 18.40
C ASN A 41 -12.82 -1.36 17.45
N GLY A 42 -13.94 -0.64 17.29
CA GLY A 42 -14.00 0.59 16.49
C GLY A 42 -13.01 1.66 16.98
N HIS A 43 -13.00 1.93 18.29
CA HIS A 43 -12.04 2.88 18.87
C HIS A 43 -10.58 2.41 18.82
N TYR A 44 -10.34 1.10 18.72
CA TYR A 44 -8.99 0.56 18.56
C TYR A 44 -8.48 0.76 17.12
N ALA A 45 -9.36 0.61 16.12
CA ALA A 45 -9.03 0.84 14.72
C ALA A 45 -8.60 2.30 14.46
N ASP A 46 -9.29 3.29 15.03
CA ASP A 46 -8.92 4.70 14.84
C ASP A 46 -7.51 5.03 15.37
N LYS A 47 -7.11 4.44 16.50
CA LYS A 47 -5.77 4.62 17.06
C LYS A 47 -4.71 3.96 16.18
N ILE A 48 -4.96 2.72 15.76
CA ILE A 48 -4.05 1.97 14.89
C ILE A 48 -3.86 2.68 13.55
N VAL A 49 -4.91 3.20 12.92
CA VAL A 49 -4.82 3.92 11.64
C VAL A 49 -3.96 5.19 11.77
N ARG A 50 -4.05 5.92 12.90
CA ARG A 50 -3.19 7.09 13.15
C ARG A 50 -1.73 6.69 13.32
N ASP A 51 -1.45 5.62 14.05
CA ASP A 51 -0.08 5.13 14.26
C ASP A 51 0.53 4.62 12.95
N ILE A 52 -0.24 3.88 12.14
CA ILE A 52 0.17 3.43 10.81
C ILE A 52 0.54 4.61 9.91
N ASN A 53 -0.25 5.69 9.93
CA ASN A 53 0.05 6.88 9.14
C ASN A 53 1.35 7.58 9.59
N ARG A 54 1.62 7.62 10.91
CA ARG A 54 2.87 8.19 11.45
C ARG A 54 4.09 7.37 11.00
N THR A 55 4.04 6.05 11.22
CA THR A 55 5.13 5.14 10.82
C THR A 55 5.34 5.13 9.31
N ASN A 56 4.28 5.21 8.50
CA ASN A 56 4.41 5.33 7.04
C ASN A 56 5.10 6.63 6.62
N LYS A 57 4.86 7.75 7.32
CA LYS A 57 5.53 9.01 7.01
C LYS A 57 7.04 8.91 7.23
N GLU A 58 7.45 8.32 8.36
CA GLU A 58 8.86 8.07 8.70
C GLU A 58 9.53 7.15 7.67
N LEU A 59 8.86 6.05 7.27
CA LEU A 59 9.36 5.16 6.21
C LEU A 59 9.46 5.85 4.84
N LYS A 60 8.56 6.79 4.53
CA LYS A 60 8.55 7.51 3.26
C LYS A 60 9.70 8.51 3.18
N GLU A 61 10.03 9.18 4.28
CA GLU A 61 11.22 10.03 4.39
C GLU A 61 12.50 9.21 4.21
N LEU A 62 12.62 8.06 4.89
CA LEU A 62 13.79 7.19 4.75
C LEU A 62 13.93 6.60 3.33
N GLN A 63 12.82 6.22 2.69
CA GLN A 63 12.84 5.79 1.29
C GLN A 63 13.24 6.92 0.34
N TYR A 64 12.88 8.17 0.64
CA TYR A 64 13.24 9.31 -0.20
C TYR A 64 14.74 9.57 -0.17
N GLU A 65 15.35 9.51 1.01
CA GLU A 65 16.79 9.65 1.19
C GLU A 65 17.55 8.52 0.46
N TYR A 66 17.13 7.27 0.64
CA TYR A 66 17.71 6.14 -0.08
C TYR A 66 17.57 6.28 -1.61
N LYS A 67 16.40 6.68 -2.12
CA LYS A 67 16.18 6.88 -3.55
C LYS A 67 17.05 8.00 -4.11
N THR A 68 17.25 9.08 -3.36
CA THR A 68 18.08 10.22 -3.77
C THR A 68 19.56 9.83 -3.82
N LEU A 69 20.08 9.18 -2.77
CA LEU A 69 21.46 8.70 -2.76
C LEU A 69 21.72 7.63 -3.82
N LYS A 70 20.76 6.72 -4.02
CA LYS A 70 20.85 5.71 -5.06
C LYS A 70 20.78 6.32 -6.46
N SER A 71 19.98 7.37 -6.68
CA SER A 71 19.92 8.02 -8.00
C SER A 71 21.22 8.76 -8.32
N GLU A 72 21.87 9.39 -7.33
CA GLU A 72 23.19 10.01 -7.50
C GLU A 72 24.26 8.95 -7.86
N VAL A 73 24.28 7.82 -7.14
CA VAL A 73 25.19 6.70 -7.48
C VAL A 73 24.86 6.14 -8.86
N MET A 74 23.59 5.95 -9.20
CA MET A 74 23.19 5.49 -10.53
C MET A 74 23.56 6.48 -11.65
N PHE A 75 23.48 7.79 -11.39
CA PHE A 75 23.89 8.82 -12.35
C PHE A 75 25.39 8.75 -12.62
N ARG A 76 26.20 8.65 -11.56
CA ARG A 76 27.67 8.43 -11.68
C ARG A 76 28.03 7.08 -12.29
N SER A 77 27.22 6.05 -12.01
CA SER A 77 27.41 4.69 -12.54
C SER A 77 26.84 4.53 -13.96
N LYS A 78 26.20 5.57 -14.51
CA LYS A 78 25.54 5.51 -15.81
C LYS A 78 26.63 5.40 -16.88
N GLN A 79 26.54 4.38 -17.73
CA GLN A 79 27.54 4.09 -18.77
C GLN A 79 27.91 5.32 -19.62
N SER A 80 26.97 6.22 -19.91
CA SER A 80 27.22 7.43 -20.71
C SER A 80 28.09 8.48 -20.01
N GLU A 81 27.99 8.62 -18.68
CA GLU A 81 28.82 9.55 -17.89
C GLU A 81 30.13 8.87 -17.48
N LEU A 82 30.08 7.57 -17.17
CA LEU A 82 31.26 6.75 -16.92
C LEU A 82 32.17 6.74 -18.15
N ALA A 83 31.63 6.51 -19.35
CA ALA A 83 32.37 6.56 -20.62
C ALA A 83 33.06 7.93 -20.86
N LYS A 84 32.42 9.05 -20.49
CA LYS A 84 33.04 10.39 -20.55
C LYS A 84 34.12 10.59 -19.50
N ALA A 85 33.93 10.05 -18.29
CA ALA A 85 34.90 10.16 -17.20
C ALA A 85 36.16 9.29 -17.41
N VAL A 86 36.05 8.16 -18.11
CA VAL A 86 37.20 7.33 -18.52
C VAL A 86 37.77 7.66 -19.90
N GLU A 87 37.14 8.56 -20.66
CA GLU A 87 37.63 9.12 -21.92
C GLU A 87 39.04 9.77 -21.82
N PRO A 88 39.35 10.60 -20.80
CA PRO A 88 40.70 11.14 -20.60
C PRO A 88 41.74 10.07 -20.22
N PHE A 89 41.31 8.88 -19.78
CA PHE A 89 42.18 7.72 -19.52
C PHE A 89 42.34 6.83 -20.76
N GLY A 90 41.79 7.21 -21.92
CA GLY A 90 41.96 6.51 -23.20
C GLY A 90 41.09 5.26 -23.38
N LEU A 91 40.12 5.02 -22.48
CA LEU A 91 39.24 3.87 -22.53
C LEU A 91 37.98 4.21 -23.32
N LYS A 92 37.74 3.50 -24.44
CA LYS A 92 36.53 3.62 -25.27
C LYS A 92 35.62 2.42 -25.06
N GLU A 93 34.31 2.66 -25.09
CA GLU A 93 33.30 1.59 -25.06
C GLU A 93 33.48 0.68 -26.29
N LEU A 94 33.64 -0.62 -26.03
CA LEU A 94 33.77 -1.64 -27.07
C LEU A 94 32.42 -1.79 -27.76
N THR A 95 32.27 -1.16 -28.93
CA THR A 95 31.06 -1.19 -29.77
C THR A 95 30.96 -2.46 -30.60
N GLN A 96 32.03 -3.25 -30.68
CA GLN A 96 32.05 -4.56 -31.32
C GLN A 96 32.24 -5.65 -30.27
N PRO A 97 31.47 -6.75 -30.33
CA PRO A 97 31.67 -7.88 -29.43
C PRO A 97 33.08 -8.46 -29.60
N PRO A 98 33.75 -8.88 -28.52
CA PRO A 98 35.11 -9.40 -28.57
C PRO A 98 35.16 -10.67 -29.43
N VAL A 99 36.09 -10.68 -30.38
CA VAL A 99 36.37 -11.86 -31.21
C VAL A 99 37.06 -12.88 -30.33
N VAL A 100 36.36 -13.98 -30.02
CA VAL A 100 36.96 -15.13 -29.35
C VAL A 100 37.90 -15.79 -30.36
N LEU A 101 39.20 -15.68 -30.11
CA LEU A 101 40.21 -16.41 -30.87
C LEU A 101 40.12 -17.88 -30.45
N ILE A 102 39.52 -18.71 -31.29
CA ILE A 102 39.66 -20.16 -31.17
C ILE A 102 41.05 -20.55 -31.68
N ASP A 103 41.81 -21.24 -30.84
CA ASP A 103 43.14 -21.72 -31.21
C ASP A 103 43.01 -22.76 -32.33
N SER A 104 43.76 -22.57 -33.41
CA SER A 104 43.71 -23.37 -34.65
C SER A 104 44.02 -24.85 -34.42
N THR A 105 44.54 -25.19 -33.24
CA THR A 105 45.01 -26.51 -32.85
C THR A 105 43.89 -27.49 -32.48
N VAL A 106 42.64 -27.04 -32.32
CA VAL A 106 41.50 -27.89 -31.94
C VAL A 106 40.68 -28.41 -33.14
N THR A 107 40.77 -27.75 -34.31
CA THR A 107 39.98 -28.15 -35.50
C THR A 107 40.70 -29.16 -36.41
N ALA A 108 41.99 -29.45 -36.17
CA ALA A 108 42.77 -30.36 -37.00
C ALA A 108 42.68 -31.85 -36.62
N HIS A 109 41.85 -32.21 -35.65
CA HIS A 109 41.58 -33.61 -35.29
C HIS A 109 40.07 -33.89 -35.26
N LYS A 110 39.49 -34.08 -36.45
CA LYS A 110 38.30 -34.93 -36.63
C LYS A 110 38.40 -35.71 -37.92
#